data_AF-X1SAE8-F1
#
_entry.id   AF-X1SAE8-F1
#
_cell.length_a   1.000
_cell.length_b   1.000
_cell.length_c   1.000
_cell.angle_alpha   90.00
_cell.angle_beta   90.00
_cell.angle_gamma   90.00
#
_symmetry.space_group_name_H-M   'P 1'
#
loop_
_entity.id
_entity.type
_entity.pdbx_description
1 polymer ?
#
loop_
_entity_poly.entity_id
_entity_poly.type
_entity_poly.pdbx_seq_one_letter_code
_entity_poly.pdbx_strand_id
1 'polypeptide(L)'
;MATLNDTPEAFNVIPIPRNSKIPIFKWQKYQKEKYPKSKLLKDNGNYAVICGEISNNLLVLDIDLKEKEYFEIVYNEFKSKLPELVKTKIISTPHGYHFYYYLIF
;
A
#
# COMPACT_ATOMS: atom_id res chain seq x y z
N MET A 1 8.58 -18.83 -5.92
CA MET A 1 8.82 -17.80 -4.88
C MET A 1 9.10 -16.50 -5.62
N ALA A 2 8.10 -15.62 -5.77
CA ALA A 2 8.32 -14.33 -6.41
C ALA A 2 9.06 -13.44 -5.40
N THR A 3 10.36 -13.23 -5.61
CA THR A 3 11.08 -12.12 -4.98
C THR A 3 10.50 -10.85 -5.57
N LEU A 4 9.61 -10.20 -4.82
CA LEU A 4 8.98 -8.95 -5.22
C LEU A 4 10.05 -7.87 -5.29
N ASN A 5 10.42 -7.48 -6.50
CA ASN A 5 11.23 -6.30 -6.73
C ASN A 5 10.48 -5.10 -6.13
N ASP A 6 11.01 -4.61 -5.02
CA ASP A 6 10.40 -3.65 -4.11
C ASP A 6 10.51 -2.21 -4.67
N THR A 7 10.32 -2.06 -5.99
CA THR A 7 10.53 -0.81 -6.68
C THR A 7 9.23 -0.03 -6.83
N PRO A 8 9.27 1.31 -6.84
CA PRO A 8 8.11 2.16 -7.15
C PRO A 8 7.47 1.83 -8.51
N GLU A 9 8.16 1.08 -9.37
CA GLU A 9 7.63 0.64 -10.65
C GLU A 9 6.53 -0.42 -10.55
N ALA A 10 6.45 -1.16 -9.43
CA ALA A 10 5.45 -2.20 -9.23
C ALA A 10 4.04 -1.64 -8.98
N PHE A 11 3.94 -0.44 -8.42
CA PHE A 11 2.68 0.15 -7.98
C PHE A 11 2.15 1.20 -8.94
N ASN A 12 0.84 1.23 -9.14
CA ASN A 12 0.20 2.39 -9.73
C ASN A 12 0.05 3.47 -8.65
N VAL A 13 0.87 4.53 -8.72
CA VAL A 13 0.89 5.60 -7.71
C VAL A 13 0.30 6.88 -8.26
N ILE A 14 -0.43 7.61 -7.41
CA ILE A 14 -0.98 8.93 -7.72
C ILE A 14 -0.46 9.97 -6.71
N PRO A 15 -0.22 11.22 -7.15
CA PRO A 15 0.15 12.28 -6.24
C PRO A 15 -1.03 12.68 -5.35
N ILE A 16 -0.74 12.91 -4.07
CA ILE A 16 -1.62 13.48 -3.07
C ILE A 16 -1.00 14.80 -2.62
N PRO A 17 -1.73 15.94 -2.70
CA PRO A 17 -1.19 17.21 -2.22
C PRO A 17 -0.79 17.13 -0.75
N ARG A 18 0.28 17.84 -0.38
CA ARG A 18 0.68 17.94 1.03
C ARG A 18 -0.49 18.43 1.89
N ASN A 19 -0.62 17.86 3.09
CA ASN A 19 -1.70 18.14 4.03
C ASN A 19 -3.11 17.88 3.48
N SER A 20 -3.24 17.27 2.31
CA SER A 20 -4.48 16.70 1.80
C SER A 20 -4.45 15.19 2.00
N LYS A 21 -5.58 14.60 2.36
CA LYS A 21 -5.80 13.14 2.29
C LYS A 21 -6.59 12.75 1.03
N ILE A 22 -6.74 13.69 0.09
CA ILE A 22 -7.61 13.56 -1.07
C ILE A 22 -6.83 13.95 -2.33
N PRO A 23 -6.84 13.14 -3.39
CA PRO A 23 -6.24 13.51 -4.68
C PRO A 23 -7.02 14.67 -5.33
N ILE A 24 -6.31 15.54 -6.08
CA ILE A 24 -6.92 16.71 -6.75
C ILE A 24 -7.93 16.28 -7.84
N PHE A 25 -7.80 15.06 -8.35
CA PHE A 25 -8.58 14.54 -9.47
C PHE A 25 -9.36 13.28 -9.07
N LYS A 26 -10.36 12.92 -9.88
CA LYS A 26 -11.09 11.64 -9.76
C LYS A 26 -10.13 10.47 -9.98
N TRP A 27 -9.70 9.85 -8.88
CA TRP A 27 -8.66 8.84 -8.89
C TRP A 27 -9.14 7.47 -9.38
N GLN A 28 -10.45 7.20 -9.31
CA GLN A 28 -11.04 5.89 -9.62
C GLN A 28 -10.72 5.43 -11.04
N LYS A 29 -10.52 6.34 -12.00
CA LYS A 29 -10.10 5.96 -13.36
C LYS A 29 -8.75 5.22 -13.37
N TYR A 30 -7.87 5.54 -12.42
CA TYR A 30 -6.58 4.88 -12.27
C TYR A 30 -6.67 3.49 -11.64
N GLN A 31 -7.87 3.01 -11.27
CA GLN A 31 -8.08 1.58 -11.03
C GLN A 31 -8.04 0.77 -12.33
N LYS A 32 -8.19 1.41 -13.49
CA LYS A 32 -8.20 0.77 -14.83
C LYS A 32 -7.05 1.22 -15.74
N GLU A 33 -6.39 2.33 -15.43
CA GLU A 33 -5.25 2.85 -16.22
C GLU A 33 -4.07 3.25 -15.32
N LYS A 34 -2.84 3.16 -15.83
CA LYS A 34 -1.64 3.61 -15.09
C LYS A 34 -1.56 5.14 -15.07
N TYR A 35 -1.31 5.72 -13.91
CA TYR A 35 -0.98 7.14 -13.80
C TYR A 35 0.41 7.40 -14.43
N PRO A 36 0.57 8.39 -15.31
CA PRO A 36 1.85 8.64 -15.96
C PRO A 36 2.92 9.04 -14.94
N LYS A 37 4.00 8.24 -14.86
CA LYS A 37 5.12 8.53 -13.94
C LYS A 37 5.76 9.89 -14.17
N SER A 38 5.78 10.37 -15.42
CA SER A 38 6.25 11.71 -15.77
C SER A 38 5.45 12.85 -15.13
N LYS A 39 4.22 12.56 -14.68
CA LYS A 39 3.34 13.51 -13.97
C LYS A 39 3.40 13.35 -12.44
N LEU A 40 4.27 12.48 -11.93
CA LEU A 40 4.54 12.43 -10.49
C LEU A 40 5.36 13.67 -10.14
N LEU A 41 4.82 14.50 -9.25
CA LEU A 41 5.47 15.72 -8.80
C LEU A 41 6.63 15.33 -7.88
N LYS A 42 7.87 15.65 -8.27
CA LYS A 42 9.06 15.27 -7.49
C LYS A 42 9.10 15.93 -6.11
N ASP A 43 8.48 17.09 -5.94
CA ASP A 43 8.51 17.83 -4.68
C ASP A 43 7.10 18.27 -4.23
N ASN A 44 6.88 18.23 -2.91
CA ASN A 44 5.75 18.78 -2.14
C ASN A 44 4.43 17.99 -2.08
N GLY A 45 4.42 16.67 -2.27
CA GLY A 45 3.23 15.84 -2.07
C GLY A 45 3.53 14.48 -1.44
N ASN A 46 2.48 13.83 -0.95
CA ASN A 46 2.49 12.40 -0.64
C ASN A 46 2.10 11.61 -1.90
N TYR A 47 2.21 10.28 -1.83
CA TYR A 47 1.68 9.40 -2.86
C TYR A 47 0.64 8.46 -2.25
N ALA A 48 -0.39 8.13 -3.02
CA ALA A 48 -1.29 7.03 -2.73
C ALA A 48 -1.04 5.90 -3.73
N VAL A 49 -1.13 4.67 -3.25
CA VAL A 49 -1.05 3.45 -4.07
C VAL A 49 -2.46 3.05 -4.47
N ILE A 50 -2.71 2.91 -5.77
CA ILE A 50 -3.93 2.30 -6.27
C ILE A 50 -3.78 0.78 -6.20
N CYS A 51 -4.61 0.15 -5.37
CA CYS A 51 -4.65 -1.30 -5.19
C CYS A 51 -5.45 -2.00 -6.31
N GLY A 52 -5.51 -3.33 -6.27
CA GLY A 52 -6.26 -4.17 -7.19
C GLY A 52 -5.45 -4.62 -8.41
N GLU A 53 -6.16 -5.07 -9.45
CA GLU A 53 -5.61 -5.68 -10.67
C GLU A 53 -4.51 -4.83 -11.31
N ILE A 54 -4.72 -3.51 -11.40
CA ILE A 54 -3.77 -2.57 -12.00
C ILE A 54 -2.40 -2.54 -11.29
N SER A 55 -2.33 -3.02 -10.05
CA SER A 55 -1.10 -3.15 -9.26
C SER A 55 -0.81 -4.62 -8.94
N ASN A 56 -1.04 -5.51 -9.91
CA ASN A 56 -0.79 -6.96 -9.82
C ASN A 56 -1.62 -7.65 -8.73
N ASN A 57 -2.91 -7.31 -8.62
CA ASN A 57 -3.81 -7.80 -7.58
C ASN A 57 -3.35 -7.46 -6.15
N LEU A 58 -2.74 -6.29 -5.97
CA LEU A 58 -2.35 -5.80 -4.65
C LEU A 58 -3.58 -5.56 -3.77
N LEU A 59 -3.53 -6.10 -2.56
CA LEU A 59 -4.38 -5.79 -1.42
C LEU A 59 -3.51 -5.14 -0.35
N VAL A 60 -3.99 -4.05 0.27
CA VAL A 60 -3.35 -3.46 1.45
C VAL A 60 -4.31 -3.56 2.62
N LEU A 61 -3.88 -4.21 3.69
CA LEU A 61 -4.60 -4.21 4.96
C LEU A 61 -4.06 -3.05 5.78
N ASP A 62 -4.90 -2.03 6.00
CA ASP A 62 -4.61 -0.88 6.86
C ASP A 62 -5.13 -1.17 8.27
N ILE A 63 -4.21 -1.39 9.20
CA ILE A 63 -4.52 -1.76 10.58
C ILE A 63 -4.12 -0.62 11.50
N ASP A 64 -5.11 0.12 11.99
CA ASP A 64 -4.94 1.09 13.07
C ASP A 64 -4.84 0.36 14.41
N LEU A 65 -3.86 0.76 15.21
CA LEU A 65 -3.64 0.26 16.56
C LEU A 65 -3.81 1.40 17.55
N LYS A 66 -4.57 1.15 18.62
CA LYS A 66 -4.72 2.13 19.71
C LYS A 66 -3.35 2.47 20.33
N GLU A 67 -2.51 1.45 20.48
CA GLU A 67 -1.15 1.51 21.02
C GLU A 67 -0.26 0.62 20.13
N LYS A 68 0.95 1.08 19.80
CA LYS A 68 1.83 0.37 18.85
C LYS A 68 2.33 -0.96 19.41
N GLU A 69 2.33 -1.10 20.73
CA GLU A 69 2.67 -2.29 21.49
C GLU A 69 1.76 -3.48 21.14
N TYR A 70 0.53 -3.22 20.67
CA TYR A 70 -0.37 -4.28 20.18
C TYR A 70 0.07 -4.90 18.85
N PHE A 71 1.09 -4.32 18.18
CA PHE A 71 1.58 -4.85 16.91
C PHE A 71 2.01 -6.30 17.01
N GLU A 72 2.75 -6.67 18.05
CA GLU A 72 3.23 -8.05 18.23
C GLU A 72 2.07 -9.05 18.35
N ILE A 73 0.98 -8.65 18.98
CA ILE A 73 -0.21 -9.52 19.11
C ILE A 73 -0.83 -9.75 17.73
N VAL A 74 -1.08 -8.66 16.98
CA VAL A 74 -1.65 -8.74 15.63
C VAL A 74 -0.73 -9.49 14.66
N TYR A 75 0.56 -9.19 14.71
CA TYR A 75 1.57 -9.84 13.88
C TYR A 75 1.63 -11.34 14.14
N ASN A 76 1.63 -11.77 15.40
CA ASN A 76 1.69 -13.19 15.74
C ASN A 76 0.40 -13.94 15.35
N GLU A 77 -0.77 -13.31 15.52
CA GLU A 77 -2.05 -13.86 15.03
C GLU A 77 -2.05 -14.02 13.51
N PHE A 78 -1.62 -13.00 12.76
CA PHE A 78 -1.48 -13.09 11.31
C PHE A 78 -0.43 -14.09 10.89
N LYS A 79 0.72 -14.16 11.55
CA LYS A 79 1.76 -15.14 11.26
C LYS A 79 1.27 -16.58 11.46
N SER A 80 0.47 -16.81 12.50
CA SER A 80 -0.10 -18.13 12.80
C SER A 80 -1.15 -18.54 11.78
N LYS A 81 -2.07 -17.64 11.42
CA LYS A 81 -3.25 -17.94 10.58
C LYS A 81 -3.00 -17.73 9.08
N LEU A 82 -2.15 -16.77 8.74
CA LEU A 82 -1.88 -16.28 7.40
C LEU A 82 -0.36 -16.01 7.24
N PRO A 83 0.50 -17.06 7.33
CA PRO A 83 1.95 -16.88 7.32
C PRO A 83 2.48 -16.18 6.06
N GLU A 84 1.79 -16.27 4.92
CA GLU A 84 2.16 -15.56 3.70
C GLU A 84 1.95 -14.04 3.80
N LEU A 85 0.99 -13.57 4.59
CA LEU A 85 0.71 -12.14 4.79
C LEU A 85 1.87 -11.42 5.48
N VAL A 86 2.59 -12.11 6.38
CA VAL A 86 3.70 -11.50 7.13
C VAL A 86 5.06 -11.64 6.43
N LYS A 87 5.12 -12.39 5.32
CA LYS A 87 6.31 -12.52 4.46
C LYS A 87 6.43 -11.38 3.45
N THR A 88 5.36 -10.63 3.25
CA THR A 88 5.32 -9.49 2.34
C THR A 88 5.66 -8.19 3.07
N LYS A 89 5.54 -7.06 2.36
CA LYS A 89 5.95 -5.76 2.88
C LYS A 89 5.00 -5.27 3.98
N ILE A 90 5.57 -4.88 5.11
CA ILE A 90 4.86 -4.26 6.24
C ILE A 90 5.46 -2.87 6.45
N ILE A 91 4.62 -1.83 6.48
CA ILE A 91 5.05 -0.43 6.63
C ILE A 91 4.40 0.16 7.87
N SER A 92 5.18 0.75 8.79
CA SER A 92 4.62 1.49 9.92
C SER A 92 4.00 2.80 9.46
N THR A 93 2.81 3.10 9.98
CA THR A 93 2.09 4.36 9.78
C THR A 93 2.09 5.17 11.09
N PRO A 94 1.58 6.42 11.09
CA PRO A 94 1.43 7.18 12.32
C PRO A 94 0.60 6.46 13.40
N HIS A 95 -0.44 5.72 13.00
CA HIS A 95 -1.40 5.09 13.90
C HIS A 95 -1.39 3.55 13.88
N GLY A 96 -0.53 2.92 13.09
CA GLY A 96 -0.54 1.47 12.96
C GLY A 96 0.40 0.97 11.88
N TYR A 97 -0.09 0.04 11.06
CA TYR A 97 0.72 -0.65 10.05
C TYR A 97 -0.10 -1.00 8.80
N HIS A 98 0.54 -0.87 7.63
CA HIS A 98 0.04 -1.39 6.38
C HIS A 98 0.69 -2.73 6.05
N PHE A 99 -0.09 -3.77 5.78
CA PHE A 99 0.38 -5.04 5.25
C PHE A 99 0.04 -5.11 3.76
N TYR A 100 1.05 -5.16 2.91
CA TYR A 100 0.90 -5.24 1.46
C TYR A 100 0.88 -6.72 1.07
N TYR A 101 -0.17 -7.18 0.42
CA TYR A 101 -0.33 -8.58 0.05
C TYR A 101 -0.76 -8.71 -1.41
N TYR A 102 -0.18 -9.64 -2.15
CA TYR A 102 -0.56 -9.90 -3.53
C TYR A 102 -1.47 -11.11 -3.58
N LEU A 103 -2.70 -10.92 -4.08
CA LEU A 103 -3.64 -12.03 -4.24
C LEU A 103 -3.18 -12.92 -5.40
N ILE A 104 -3.01 -14.20 -5.11
CA ILE A 104 -2.67 -15.23 -6.08
C ILE A 104 -3.97 -15.97 -6.42
N PHE A 105 -4.42 -15.85 -7.66
CA PHE A 105 -5.58 -16.55 -8.21
C PHE A 105 -5.14 -17.44 -9.37
#